data_AF-A0A919H235-F1
#
_entry.id   AF-A0A919H235-F1
#
_cell.length_a   1.000
_cell.length_b   1.000
_cell.length_c   1.000
_cell.angle_alpha   90.00
_cell.angle_beta   90.00
_cell.angle_gamma   90.00
#
_symmetry.space_group_name_H-M   'P 1'
#
loop_
_entity.id
_entity.type
_entity.pdbx_description
1 polymer ?
#
loop_
_entity_poly.entity_id
_entity_poly.type
_entity_poly.pdbx_seq_one_letter_code
_entity_poly.pdbx_strand_id
1 'polypeptide(L)'
;MLGWIALLWLLEAVDLVTGHALDPYGISPRDPDRLIGIVAHPFLHFGFAHVAANSLPLLVLGFVTALSGIRRFLAVSALICLAVGVGSWLVAPPHTLGAGASGLVFGLFGYVVVRGFVERSALGIAVGLTAAAYWGGSFLLGVVPTDSGVGWYAHLIGLVAGVLTALFFRRPARRNAL
;
A
#
# COMPACT_ATOMS: atom_id res chain seq x y z
N MET A 1 4.88 -4.88 -12.51
CA MET A 1 3.57 -4.88 -11.81
C MET A 1 2.85 -6.19 -12.01
N LEU A 2 2.65 -6.66 -13.24
CA LEU A 2 2.04 -7.97 -13.51
C LEU A 2 2.65 -9.12 -12.70
N GLY A 3 3.99 -9.20 -12.60
CA GLY A 3 4.64 -10.22 -11.75
C GLY A 3 4.31 -10.12 -10.26
N TRP A 4 4.11 -8.91 -9.72
CA TRP A 4 3.66 -8.73 -8.34
C TRP A 4 2.21 -9.22 -8.19
N ILE A 5 1.32 -8.80 -9.08
CA ILE A 5 -0.08 -9.26 -9.06
C ILE A 5 -0.15 -10.78 -9.16
N ALA A 6 0.57 -11.39 -10.12
CA ALA A 6 0.64 -12.84 -10.26
C ALA A 6 1.15 -13.53 -8.99
N LEU A 7 2.13 -12.94 -8.29
CA LEU A 7 2.61 -13.45 -7.01
C LEU A 7 1.51 -13.43 -5.94
N LEU A 8 0.71 -12.35 -5.83
CA LEU A 8 -0.38 -12.27 -4.84
C LEU A 8 -1.44 -13.35 -5.09
N TRP A 9 -1.84 -13.52 -6.34
CA TRP A 9 -2.81 -14.55 -6.74
C TRP A 9 -2.26 -15.97 -6.52
N LEU A 10 -0.97 -16.18 -6.80
CA LEU A 10 -0.31 -17.46 -6.55
C LEU A 10 -0.25 -17.78 -5.05
N LEU A 11 0.12 -16.79 -4.21
CA LEU A 11 0.18 -16.99 -2.77
C LEU A 11 -1.19 -17.29 -2.18
N GLU A 12 -2.25 -16.61 -2.61
CA GLU A 12 -3.62 -16.92 -2.21
C GLU A 12 -4.04 -18.33 -2.66
N ALA A 13 -3.67 -18.75 -3.87
CA ALA A 13 -3.94 -20.11 -4.33
C ALA A 13 -3.20 -21.17 -3.50
N VAL A 14 -1.93 -20.90 -3.15
CA VAL A 14 -1.14 -21.76 -2.26
C VAL A 14 -1.78 -21.81 -0.87
N ASP A 15 -2.20 -20.67 -0.34
CA ASP A 15 -2.86 -20.60 0.96
C ASP A 15 -4.14 -21.45 0.98
N LEU A 16 -5.00 -21.33 -0.03
CA LEU A 16 -6.21 -22.13 -0.15
C LEU A 16 -5.91 -23.64 -0.17
N VAL A 17 -4.98 -24.10 -1.01
CA VAL A 17 -4.69 -25.55 -1.14
C VAL A 17 -3.94 -26.13 0.06
N THR A 18 -3.32 -25.28 0.88
CA THR A 18 -2.63 -25.69 2.11
C THR A 18 -3.52 -25.59 3.35
N GLY A 19 -4.79 -25.22 3.20
CA GLY A 19 -5.72 -25.09 4.32
C GLY A 19 -5.45 -23.85 5.18
N HIS A 20 -5.13 -22.73 4.54
CA HIS A 20 -4.85 -21.44 5.16
C HIS A 20 -3.55 -21.41 5.99
N ALA A 21 -2.52 -22.11 5.52
CA ALA A 21 -1.24 -22.20 6.22
C ALA A 21 -0.42 -20.91 6.19
N LEU A 22 -0.75 -19.95 5.31
CA LEU A 22 -0.07 -18.66 5.21
C LEU A 22 -0.72 -17.58 6.09
N ASP A 23 -2.00 -17.70 6.45
CA ASP A 23 -2.71 -16.77 7.32
C ASP A 23 -1.95 -16.40 8.61
N PRO A 24 -1.34 -17.36 9.36
CA PRO A 24 -0.58 -17.05 10.57
C PRO A 24 0.58 -16.06 10.38
N TYR A 25 1.05 -15.85 9.16
CA TYR A 25 2.10 -14.89 8.81
C TYR A 25 1.57 -13.47 8.54
N GLY A 26 0.27 -13.22 8.72
CA GLY A 26 -0.29 -11.88 8.79
C GLY A 26 0.19 -11.08 10.01
N ILE A 27 -0.18 -9.80 10.07
CA ILE A 27 0.09 -8.95 11.22
C ILE A 27 -0.76 -9.41 12.40
N SER A 28 -0.09 -9.87 13.45
CA SER A 28 -0.69 -10.09 14.76
C SER A 28 -0.27 -8.96 15.71
N PRO A 29 -1.20 -8.13 16.21
CA PRO A 29 -0.84 -6.91 16.92
C PRO A 29 -0.15 -7.21 18.25
N ARG A 30 0.99 -6.56 18.48
CA ARG A 30 1.77 -6.62 19.73
C ARG A 30 2.23 -8.04 20.12
N ASP A 31 2.24 -8.99 19.18
CA ASP A 31 2.84 -10.32 19.35
C ASP A 31 4.31 -10.30 18.85
N PRO A 32 5.31 -10.45 19.76
CA PRO A 32 6.72 -10.41 19.38
C PRO A 32 7.17 -11.66 18.60
N ASP A 33 6.44 -12.77 18.68
CA ASP A 33 6.79 -14.00 17.96
C ASP A 33 6.31 -13.95 16.49
N ARG A 34 5.46 -12.97 16.14
CA ARG A 34 4.84 -12.81 14.81
C ARG A 34 5.30 -11.57 14.05
N LEU A 35 6.51 -11.10 14.33
CA LEU A 35 7.08 -9.92 13.65
C LEU A 35 7.25 -10.08 12.14
N ILE A 36 7.32 -11.31 11.63
CA ILE A 36 7.37 -11.60 10.19
C ILE A 36 6.18 -10.97 9.44
N GLY A 37 5.01 -10.84 10.09
CA GLY A 37 3.84 -10.20 9.52
C GLY A 37 4.01 -8.74 9.17
N ILE A 38 4.93 -8.03 9.83
CA ILE A 38 5.27 -6.63 9.49
C ILE A 38 5.71 -6.52 8.03
N VAL A 39 6.46 -7.52 7.54
CA VAL A 39 7.01 -7.52 6.18
C VAL A 39 6.16 -8.37 5.22
N ALA A 40 5.57 -9.46 5.70
CA ALA A 40 4.84 -10.42 4.86
C ALA A 40 3.42 -9.96 4.49
N HIS A 41 2.78 -9.09 5.30
CA HIS A 41 1.37 -8.72 5.10
C HIS A 41 0.96 -8.20 3.72
N PRO A 42 1.77 -7.42 2.95
CA PRO A 42 1.30 -6.92 1.66
C PRO A 42 1.23 -8.01 0.59
N PHE A 43 1.75 -9.21 0.89
CA PHE A 43 1.75 -10.37 0.00
C PHE A 43 0.63 -11.37 0.31
N LEU A 44 0.13 -11.34 1.54
CA LEU A 44 -0.90 -12.26 2.06
C LEU A 44 -2.27 -11.62 1.94
N HIS A 45 -3.31 -12.42 1.71
CA HIS A 45 -4.70 -11.98 1.64
C HIS A 45 -5.60 -13.02 2.30
N PHE A 46 -6.83 -12.60 2.62
CA PHE A 46 -7.86 -13.49 3.17
C PHE A 46 -8.97 -13.60 2.13
N GLY A 47 -8.78 -14.49 1.16
CA GLY A 47 -9.74 -14.74 0.09
C GLY A 47 -9.40 -14.01 -1.21
N PHE A 48 -9.70 -14.69 -2.33
CA PHE A 48 -9.53 -14.15 -3.68
C PHE A 48 -10.27 -12.82 -3.94
N ALA A 49 -11.42 -12.59 -3.30
CA ALA A 49 -12.12 -11.31 -3.41
C ALA A 49 -11.26 -10.15 -2.88
N HIS A 50 -10.49 -10.40 -1.81
CA HIS A 50 -9.58 -9.42 -1.24
C HIS A 50 -8.39 -9.15 -2.17
N VAL A 51 -7.79 -10.20 -2.76
CA VAL A 51 -6.73 -10.04 -3.77
C VAL A 51 -7.24 -9.25 -4.99
N ALA A 52 -8.44 -9.58 -5.48
CA ALA A 52 -9.06 -8.93 -6.62
C ALA A 52 -9.30 -7.43 -6.37
N ALA A 53 -9.83 -7.08 -5.19
CA ALA A 53 -10.09 -5.68 -4.80
C ALA A 53 -8.80 -4.83 -4.78
N ASN A 54 -7.66 -5.43 -4.44
CA ASN A 54 -6.36 -4.75 -4.42
C ASN A 54 -5.66 -4.71 -5.79
N SER A 55 -6.02 -5.62 -6.70
CA SER A 55 -5.24 -5.87 -7.92
C SER A 55 -5.19 -4.67 -8.87
N LEU A 56 -6.35 -4.09 -9.19
CA LEU A 56 -6.44 -2.93 -10.09
C LEU A 56 -5.74 -1.68 -9.53
N PRO A 57 -6.05 -1.20 -8.31
CA PRO A 57 -5.40 -0.01 -7.79
C PRO A 57 -3.90 -0.22 -7.58
N LEU A 58 -3.45 -1.40 -7.14
CA LEU A 58 -2.03 -1.72 -7.02
C LEU A 58 -1.32 -1.71 -8.38
N LEU A 59 -1.94 -2.31 -9.41
CA LEU A 59 -1.40 -2.31 -10.77
C LEU A 59 -1.20 -0.89 -11.29
N VAL A 60 -2.22 -0.04 -11.19
CA VAL A 60 -2.19 1.32 -11.74
C VAL A 60 -1.26 2.23 -10.94
N LEU A 61 -1.47 2.34 -9.62
CA LEU A 61 -0.69 3.25 -8.78
C LEU A 61 0.77 2.79 -8.65
N GLY A 62 1.00 1.48 -8.58
CA GLY A 62 2.33 0.90 -8.61
C GLY A 62 3.03 1.13 -9.94
N PHE A 63 2.33 0.98 -11.07
CA PHE A 63 2.88 1.28 -12.40
C PHE A 63 3.25 2.76 -12.53
N VAL A 64 2.34 3.67 -12.19
CA VAL A 64 2.59 5.13 -12.20
C VAL A 64 3.81 5.49 -11.36
N THR A 65 3.95 4.88 -10.18
CA THR A 65 5.12 5.09 -9.31
C THR A 65 6.40 4.53 -9.96
N ALA A 66 6.32 3.35 -10.58
CA ALA A 66 7.43 2.69 -11.27
C ALA A 66 7.92 3.41 -12.53
N LEU A 67 7.08 4.22 -13.19
CA LEU A 67 7.50 5.09 -14.31
C LEU A 67 8.63 6.05 -13.92
N SER A 68 8.84 6.29 -12.62
CA SER A 68 9.92 7.13 -12.11
C SER A 68 11.19 6.36 -11.73
N GLY A 69 11.24 5.09 -12.11
CA GLY A 69 12.36 4.18 -11.94
C GLY A 69 12.07 3.09 -10.91
N ILE A 70 12.47 1.86 -11.24
CA ILE A 70 12.24 0.68 -10.38
C ILE A 70 12.80 0.84 -8.98
N ARG A 71 13.99 1.46 -8.83
CA ARG A 71 14.60 1.71 -7.52
C ARG A 71 13.73 2.61 -6.63
N ARG A 72 13.10 3.63 -7.23
CA ARG A 72 12.23 4.54 -6.50
C ARG A 72 10.94 3.85 -6.10
N PHE A 73 10.34 3.09 -7.01
CA PHE A 73 9.17 2.28 -6.70
C PHE A 73 9.43 1.34 -5.53
N LEU A 74 10.51 0.55 -5.58
CA LEU A 74 10.87 -0.37 -4.51
C LEU A 74 11.10 0.34 -3.18
N ALA A 75 11.79 1.49 -3.18
CA ALA A 75 12.02 2.28 -1.96
C ALA A 75 10.70 2.84 -1.38
N VAL A 76 9.84 3.40 -2.23
CA VAL A 76 8.53 3.94 -1.81
C VAL A 76 7.66 2.83 -1.25
N SER A 77 7.54 1.71 -1.96
CA SER A 77 6.76 0.56 -1.50
C SER A 77 7.30 -0.03 -0.20
N ALA A 78 8.62 -0.19 -0.07
CA ALA A 78 9.23 -0.73 1.15
C ALA A 78 8.97 0.16 2.37
N LEU A 79 9.09 1.48 2.23
CA LEU A 79 8.82 2.42 3.31
C LEU A 79 7.35 2.43 3.72
N ILE A 80 6.43 2.41 2.75
CA ILE A 80 4.99 2.33 3.04
C ILE A 80 4.66 1.00 3.71
N CYS A 81 5.10 -0.13 3.16
CA CYS A 81 4.85 -1.44 3.76
C CYS A 81 5.41 -1.51 5.18
N LEU A 82 6.63 -1.03 5.42
CA LEU A 82 7.21 -1.04 6.76
C LEU A 82 6.42 -0.16 7.73
N ALA A 83 6.02 1.04 7.31
CA ALA A 83 5.20 1.94 8.12
C ALA A 83 3.83 1.32 8.45
N VAL A 84 3.17 0.72 7.46
CA VAL A 84 1.89 0.00 7.64
C VAL A 84 2.06 -1.19 8.57
N GLY A 85 3.09 -2.00 8.37
CA GLY A 85 3.35 -3.20 9.18
C GLY A 85 3.63 -2.86 10.63
N VAL A 86 4.57 -1.95 10.89
CA VAL A 86 4.91 -1.50 12.25
C VAL A 86 3.73 -0.77 12.89
N GLY A 87 3.12 0.16 12.17
CA GLY A 87 1.99 0.93 12.67
C GLY A 87 0.81 0.03 13.05
N SER A 88 0.42 -0.88 12.16
CA SER A 88 -0.65 -1.84 12.42
C SER A 88 -0.30 -2.79 13.56
N TRP A 89 0.94 -3.29 13.63
CA TRP A 89 1.39 -4.11 14.75
C TRP A 89 1.24 -3.39 16.10
N LEU A 90 1.48 -2.08 16.14
CA LEU A 90 1.32 -1.26 17.35
C LEU A 90 -0.16 -0.98 17.69
N VAL A 91 -0.95 -0.52 16.71
CA VAL A 91 -2.26 0.12 16.99
C VAL A 91 -3.49 -0.70 16.64
N ALA A 92 -3.35 -1.78 15.86
CA ALA A 92 -4.49 -2.60 15.51
C ALA A 92 -5.13 -3.22 16.75
N PRO A 93 -6.46 -3.48 16.77
CA PRO A 93 -7.13 -4.07 17.93
C PRO A 93 -6.53 -5.42 18.32
N PRO A 94 -6.44 -5.76 19.62
CA PRO A 94 -5.92 -7.06 20.06
C PRO A 94 -6.77 -8.20 19.50
N HIS A 95 -6.17 -9.40 19.38
CA HIS A 95 -6.83 -10.60 18.85
C HIS A 95 -7.37 -10.47 17.42
N THR A 96 -6.79 -9.57 16.63
CA THR A 96 -7.03 -9.47 15.18
C THR A 96 -5.86 -10.03 14.40
N LEU A 97 -6.12 -10.39 13.15
CA LEU A 97 -5.11 -10.79 12.18
C LEU A 97 -5.33 -9.96 10.92
N GLY A 98 -4.29 -9.25 10.49
CA GLY A 98 -4.37 -8.33 9.35
C GLY A 98 -3.43 -8.75 8.23
N ALA A 99 -3.94 -8.84 7.02
CA ALA A 99 -3.16 -9.07 5.81
C ALA A 99 -3.79 -8.32 4.63
N GLY A 100 -2.99 -8.02 3.61
CA GLY A 100 -3.47 -7.42 2.37
C GLY A 100 -2.56 -6.31 1.87
N ALA A 101 -2.55 -6.13 0.55
CA ALA A 101 -1.81 -5.06 -0.11
C ALA A 101 -2.47 -3.67 0.06
N SER A 102 -3.62 -3.57 0.71
CA SER A 102 -4.41 -2.32 0.74
C SER A 102 -3.68 -1.18 1.43
N GLY A 103 -2.95 -1.42 2.52
CA GLY A 103 -2.11 -0.39 3.14
C GLY A 103 -1.07 0.18 2.18
N LEU A 104 -0.43 -0.68 1.36
CA LEU A 104 0.46 -0.24 0.29
C LEU A 104 -0.28 0.56 -0.78
N VAL A 105 -1.46 0.10 -1.21
CA VAL A 105 -2.29 0.79 -2.21
C VAL A 105 -2.66 2.21 -1.74
N PHE A 106 -3.09 2.36 -0.48
CA PHE A 106 -3.43 3.66 0.08
C PHE A 106 -2.20 4.58 0.17
N GLY A 107 -1.04 4.03 0.52
CA GLY A 107 0.20 4.81 0.51
C GLY A 107 0.67 5.19 -0.88
N LEU A 108 0.56 4.30 -1.88
CA LEU A 108 0.88 4.64 -3.26
C LEU A 108 -0.06 5.73 -3.79
N PHE A 109 -1.34 5.70 -3.41
CA PHE A 109 -2.29 6.76 -3.70
C PHE A 109 -1.87 8.10 -3.08
N GLY A 110 -1.61 8.14 -1.77
CA GLY A 110 -1.13 9.36 -1.10
C GLY A 110 0.17 9.89 -1.71
N TYR A 111 1.09 8.98 -2.05
CA TYR A 111 2.34 9.31 -2.72
C TYR A 111 2.10 9.94 -4.10
N VAL A 112 1.31 9.30 -4.97
CA VAL A 112 1.04 9.78 -6.34
C VAL A 112 0.32 11.13 -6.33
N VAL A 113 -0.68 11.30 -5.46
CA VAL A 113 -1.43 12.56 -5.33
C VAL A 113 -0.52 13.72 -4.94
N VAL A 114 0.34 13.53 -3.95
CA VAL A 114 1.17 14.62 -3.40
C VAL A 114 2.42 14.89 -4.22
N ARG A 115 3.03 13.85 -4.80
CA ARG A 115 4.33 13.96 -5.46
C ARG A 115 4.36 15.00 -6.58
N GLY A 116 3.31 15.10 -7.39
CA GLY A 116 3.25 16.07 -8.50
C GLY A 116 3.49 17.51 -8.03
N PHE A 117 2.89 17.88 -6.89
CA PHE A 117 3.05 19.19 -6.26
C PHE A 117 4.47 19.38 -5.70
N VAL A 118 5.01 18.36 -5.03
CA VAL A 118 6.34 18.40 -4.41
C VAL A 118 7.46 18.56 -5.46
N GLU A 119 7.31 17.88 -6.59
CA GLU A 119 8.25 17.93 -7.72
C GLU A 119 7.97 19.08 -8.70
N ARG A 120 6.87 19.83 -8.50
CA ARG A 120 6.40 20.90 -9.41
C ARG A 120 6.25 20.42 -10.86
N SER A 121 5.71 19.21 -11.03
CA SER A 121 5.47 18.60 -12.34
C SER A 121 4.00 18.75 -12.72
N ALA A 122 3.71 19.50 -13.78
CA ALA A 122 2.33 19.64 -14.29
C ALA A 122 1.71 18.29 -14.65
N LEU A 123 2.46 17.40 -15.31
CA LEU A 123 2.01 16.04 -15.61
C LEU A 123 1.78 15.23 -14.34
N GLY A 124 2.69 15.31 -13.35
CA GLY A 124 2.53 14.63 -12.08
C GLY A 124 1.29 15.10 -11.31
N ILE A 125 1.00 16.40 -11.33
CA ILE A 125 -0.21 16.99 -10.73
C ILE A 125 -1.45 16.46 -11.45
N ALA A 126 -1.47 16.49 -12.78
CA ALA A 126 -2.60 15.96 -13.56
C ALA A 126 -2.87 14.48 -13.23
N VAL A 127 -1.83 13.64 -13.23
CA VAL A 127 -1.95 12.21 -12.86
C VAL A 127 -2.47 12.04 -11.43
N GLY A 128 -1.95 12.81 -10.47
CA GLY A 128 -2.41 12.79 -9.08
C GLY A 128 -3.88 13.18 -8.94
N LEU A 129 -4.30 14.24 -9.62
CA LEU A 129 -5.70 14.70 -9.63
C LEU A 129 -6.63 13.70 -10.30
N THR A 130 -6.20 13.05 -11.40
CA THR A 130 -6.98 11.98 -12.03
C THR A 130 -7.15 10.78 -11.10
N ALA A 131 -6.08 10.36 -10.41
CA ALA A 131 -6.17 9.29 -9.41
C ALA A 131 -7.12 9.68 -8.26
N ALA A 132 -7.02 10.92 -7.76
CA ALA A 132 -7.91 11.44 -6.73
C ALA A 132 -9.37 11.53 -7.18
N ALA A 133 -9.64 11.93 -8.42
CA ALA A 133 -10.99 11.97 -8.97
C ALA A 133 -11.61 10.58 -9.10
N TYR A 134 -10.81 9.58 -9.48
CA TYR A 134 -11.30 8.21 -9.69
C TYR A 134 -11.45 7.41 -8.40
N TRP A 135 -10.46 7.46 -7.49
CA TRP A 135 -10.43 6.66 -6.26
C TRP A 135 -10.63 7.45 -4.96
N GLY A 136 -10.55 8.79 -5.00
CA GLY A 136 -10.54 9.60 -3.78
C GLY A 136 -11.74 9.35 -2.88
N GLY A 137 -12.95 9.24 -3.45
CA GLY A 137 -14.16 8.94 -2.66
C GLY A 137 -14.08 7.60 -1.93
N SER A 138 -13.72 6.50 -2.63
CA SER A 138 -13.64 5.18 -2.01
C SER A 138 -12.47 5.06 -1.02
N PHE A 139 -11.36 5.74 -1.27
CA PHE A 139 -10.21 5.74 -0.36
C PHE A 139 -10.50 6.59 0.87
N LEU A 140 -11.20 7.72 0.73
CA LEU A 140 -11.66 8.49 1.89
C LEU A 140 -12.61 7.68 2.76
N LEU A 141 -13.56 6.94 2.17
CA LEU A 141 -14.42 6.03 2.92
C LEU A 141 -13.62 4.89 3.57
N GLY A 142 -12.59 4.38 2.90
CA GLY A 142 -11.75 3.30 3.41
C GLY A 142 -10.87 3.67 4.60
N VAL A 143 -10.61 4.95 4.87
CA VAL A 143 -9.91 5.40 6.09
C VAL A 143 -10.87 5.75 7.23
N VAL A 144 -12.19 5.73 7.00
CA VAL A 144 -13.17 6.01 8.04
C VAL A 144 -13.18 4.87 9.07
N PRO A 145 -13.12 5.17 10.37
CA PRO A 145 -13.23 4.17 11.42
C PRO A 145 -14.60 3.47 11.35
N THR A 146 -14.60 2.24 10.86
CA THR A 146 -15.79 1.38 10.76
C THR A 146 -15.45 -0.01 11.27
N ASP A 147 -16.46 -0.75 11.73
CA ASP A 147 -16.32 -2.14 12.21
C ASP A 147 -16.31 -3.17 11.06
N SER A 148 -15.92 -2.75 9.85
CA SER A 148 -16.06 -3.54 8.62
C SER A 148 -15.10 -4.74 8.49
N GLY A 149 -14.37 -5.09 9.55
CA GLY A 149 -13.35 -6.16 9.54
C GLY A 149 -12.07 -5.83 8.75
N VAL A 150 -12.10 -4.81 7.89
CA VAL A 150 -10.95 -4.28 7.16
C VAL A 150 -10.28 -3.18 7.99
N GLY A 151 -8.97 -3.28 8.20
CA GLY A 151 -8.22 -2.37 9.06
C GLY A 151 -8.11 -0.96 8.49
N TRP A 152 -9.10 -0.09 8.73
CA TRP A 152 -9.05 1.34 8.39
C TRP A 152 -7.79 2.04 8.93
N TYR A 153 -7.26 1.56 10.07
CA TYR A 153 -5.99 2.02 10.62
C TYR A 153 -4.82 1.77 9.66
N ALA A 154 -4.76 0.60 9.02
CA ALA A 154 -3.71 0.25 8.06
C ALA A 154 -3.83 1.12 6.80
N HIS A 155 -5.05 1.41 6.37
CA HIS A 155 -5.32 2.34 5.27
C HIS A 155 -4.86 3.76 5.58
N LEU A 156 -5.21 4.27 6.77
CA LEU A 156 -4.81 5.60 7.22
C LEU A 156 -3.29 5.72 7.36
N ILE A 157 -2.65 4.75 8.01
CA ILE A 157 -1.19 4.68 8.14
C ILE A 157 -0.54 4.64 6.76
N GLY A 158 -1.05 3.81 5.85
CA GLY A 158 -0.60 3.73 4.48
C GLY A 158 -0.66 5.09 3.79
N LEU A 159 -1.84 5.71 3.78
CA LEU A 159 -2.08 7.03 3.18
C LEU A 159 -1.10 8.09 3.70
N VAL A 160 -0.96 8.20 5.01
CA VAL A 160 -0.03 9.15 5.66
C VAL A 160 1.42 8.83 5.30
N ALA A 161 1.83 7.57 5.37
CA ALA A 161 3.18 7.14 5.00
C ALA A 161 3.51 7.49 3.54
N GLY A 162 2.54 7.32 2.64
CA GLY A 162 2.64 7.73 1.23
C GLY A 162 2.92 9.22 1.05
N VAL A 163 2.12 10.06 1.72
CA VAL A 163 2.29 11.52 1.71
C VAL A 163 3.67 11.91 2.23
N LEU A 164 4.06 11.37 3.40
CA LEU A 164 5.37 11.65 4.00
C LEU A 164 6.52 11.19 3.11
N THR A 165 6.38 10.03 2.46
CA THR A 165 7.37 9.51 1.51
C THR A 165 7.51 10.42 0.29
N ALA A 166 6.42 10.99 -0.22
CA ALA A 166 6.47 11.96 -1.33
C ALA A 166 7.23 13.23 -0.94
N LEU A 167 7.04 13.71 0.29
CA LEU A 167 7.76 14.87 0.83
C LEU A 167 9.26 14.58 1.04
N PHE A 168 9.60 13.40 1.56
CA PHE A 168 10.98 12.99 1.82
C PHE A 168 11.78 12.76 0.53
N PHE A 169 11.19 12.11 -0.48
CA PHE A 169 11.87 11.80 -1.75
C PHE A 169 11.89 12.95 -2.75
N ARG A 170 11.71 14.20 -2.32
CA ARG A 170 11.70 15.36 -3.22
C ARG A 170 12.99 15.42 -4.04
N ARG A 171 12.88 15.22 -5.36
CA ARG A 171 13.97 15.58 -6.28
C ARG A 171 13.96 17.09 -6.46
N PRO A 172 15.11 17.78 -6.34
CA PRO A 172 15.20 19.16 -6.78
C PRO A 172 14.76 19.24 -8.24
N ALA A 173 13.98 20.26 -8.59
CA ALA A 173 13.62 20.49 -9.98
C ALA A 173 14.91 20.52 -10.82
N ARG A 174 14.95 19.76 -11.93
CA ARG A 174 16.01 19.94 -12.92
C ARG A 174 15.96 21.41 -13.32
N ARG A 175 16.93 22.20 -12.86
CA ARG A 175 17.25 23.49 -13.47
C ARG A 175 17.61 23.12 -14.90
N ASN A 176 16.76 23.49 -15.85
CA ASN A 176 17.17 23.49 -17.24
C ASN A 176 18.43 24.36 -17.28
N ALA A 177 19.57 23.74 -17.56
CA ALA A 177 20.77 24.49 -17.93
C ALA A 177 20.36 25.26 -19.19
N LEU A 178 20.47 26.59 -19.07
CA LEU A 178 20.19 27.56 -20.13
C LEU A 178 21.07 27.28 -21.35
#